data_AF-A0AAD7IWE6-F1
#
_entry.id   AF-A0AAD7IWE6-F1
#
_cell.length_a   1.000
_cell.length_b   1.000
_cell.length_c   1.000
_cell.angle_alpha   90.00
_cell.angle_beta   90.00
_cell.angle_gamma   90.00
#
_symmetry.space_group_name_H-M   'P 1'
#
loop_
_entity.id
_entity.type
_entity.pdbx_description
1 polymer ?
#
loop_
_entity_poly.entity_id
_entity_poly.type
_entity_poly.pdbx_seq_one_letter_code
_entity_poly.pdbx_strand_id
1 'polypeptide(L)'
;MHPTQSSGGTEAPATFALIIGIDKYKAGSSQFSRLKGAVNDAELFQKFLTDPHNDDGLEVPSSHIVFLANEKATFSAILSNFRSHLLNNPNIPRGAAIIFFFAGHGSRVHDDGNRMAKDGKVEVICPVDERTNVGGNKVPAIPDYVLAHLFKQLSDEKGNNITVILDTCHSGGMARDSENLRVRSPPTPSANIVDEELNTALEKANSACDYSVWSPLSTSHTLLAACGPQSMAFETSSRPHNGLFTTALVNALRHAVRQGTTTYNDLIERLPAFTVAQTPLCIGIHKDRLLFTTNHPVRGIRTLPLTEKEVLILKIGSDDDVDEGNTFIVTASTGRESTFTAPMVTPDRSILASPTPGPFDVLKESHAVIEGDTNMPVEPVRLTQKSTSQA
;
A
#
# COMPACT_ATOMS: atom_id res chain seq x y z
N MET A 1 46.99 -0.74 -11.86
CA MET A 1 45.90 -0.90 -10.87
C MET A 1 44.75 -0.03 -11.37
N HIS A 2 43.73 -0.64 -11.95
CA HIS A 2 42.52 0.07 -12.34
C HIS A 2 41.71 0.37 -11.07
N PRO A 3 41.25 1.61 -10.85
CA PRO A 3 40.30 1.88 -9.78
C PRO A 3 38.94 1.31 -10.20
N THR A 4 38.45 0.35 -9.42
CA THR A 4 37.08 -0.14 -9.49
C THR A 4 36.13 0.99 -9.14
N GLN A 5 35.39 1.49 -10.13
CA GLN A 5 34.25 2.36 -9.92
C GLN A 5 33.14 1.56 -9.23
N SER A 6 32.68 2.04 -8.06
CA SER A 6 31.47 1.54 -7.42
C SER A 6 30.27 1.99 -8.26
N SER A 7 29.55 1.04 -8.83
CA SER A 7 28.24 1.26 -9.45
C SER A 7 27.27 1.78 -8.40
N GLY A 8 26.91 3.06 -8.47
CA GLY A 8 25.85 3.66 -7.66
C GLY A 8 24.48 3.18 -8.12
N GLY A 9 24.09 1.98 -7.70
CA GLY A 9 22.68 1.62 -7.65
C GLY A 9 22.05 2.29 -6.44
N THR A 10 20.91 2.97 -6.61
CA THR A 10 20.11 3.41 -5.47
C THR A 10 19.67 2.18 -4.68
N GLU A 11 20.31 1.96 -3.54
CA GLU A 11 20.00 0.87 -2.61
C GLU A 11 18.53 0.99 -2.16
N ALA A 12 17.83 -0.14 -2.05
CA ALA A 12 16.44 -0.15 -1.64
C ALA A 12 16.29 0.50 -0.25
N PRO A 13 15.22 1.27 0.02
CA PRO A 13 15.05 1.92 1.31
C PRO A 13 15.07 0.90 2.46
N ALA A 14 15.77 1.24 3.55
CA ALA A 14 15.70 0.45 4.77
C ALA A 14 14.24 0.27 5.19
N THR A 15 13.85 -0.96 5.52
CA THR A 15 12.46 -1.31 5.87
C THR A 15 12.33 -1.55 7.37
N PHE A 16 11.26 -1.02 7.96
CA PHE A 16 10.87 -1.22 9.36
C PHE A 16 9.40 -1.61 9.44
N ALA A 17 9.05 -2.51 10.36
CA ALA A 17 7.68 -2.99 10.48
C ALA A 17 7.19 -3.13 11.92
N LEU A 18 5.92 -2.85 12.12
CA LEU A 18 5.13 -3.27 13.27
C LEU A 18 4.03 -4.21 12.79
N ILE A 19 4.12 -5.48 13.18
CA ILE A 19 3.25 -6.57 12.71
C ILE A 19 2.42 -7.08 13.90
N ILE A 20 1.10 -7.06 13.75
CA ILE A 20 0.15 -7.47 14.78
C ILE A 20 -0.78 -8.57 14.24
N GLY A 21 -0.93 -9.66 15.01
CA GLY A 21 -1.84 -10.77 14.71
C GLY A 21 -2.59 -11.25 15.95
N ILE A 22 -3.93 -11.24 15.92
CA ILE A 22 -4.73 -11.53 17.13
C ILE A 22 -5.83 -12.56 16.83
N ASP A 23 -5.65 -13.77 17.35
CA ASP A 23 -6.66 -14.83 17.30
C ASP A 23 -7.50 -14.93 18.58
N LYS A 24 -6.90 -14.59 19.73
CA LYS A 24 -7.41 -14.96 21.07
C LYS A 24 -7.70 -13.76 21.96
N TYR A 25 -8.91 -13.22 21.88
CA TYR A 25 -9.34 -12.06 22.66
C TYR A 25 -9.67 -12.44 24.12
N LYS A 26 -9.24 -11.61 25.06
CA LYS A 26 -9.39 -11.83 26.51
C LYS A 26 -10.83 -11.72 27.00
N ALA A 27 -11.66 -10.90 26.37
CA ALA A 27 -13.06 -10.68 26.75
C ALA A 27 -13.98 -11.91 26.56
N GLY A 28 -13.43 -13.04 26.07
CA GLY A 28 -14.11 -14.32 25.99
C GLY A 28 -14.95 -14.50 24.74
N SER A 29 -15.35 -15.75 24.49
CA SER A 29 -16.03 -16.17 23.24
C SER A 29 -17.41 -15.56 23.02
N SER A 30 -18.06 -15.08 24.10
CA SER A 30 -19.35 -14.39 24.03
C SER A 30 -19.24 -12.96 23.49
N GLN A 31 -18.06 -12.35 23.56
CA GLN A 31 -17.79 -10.98 23.09
C GLN A 31 -16.95 -10.95 21.82
N PHE A 32 -16.08 -11.95 21.62
CA PHE A 32 -15.25 -12.12 20.43
C PHE A 32 -15.23 -13.58 20.03
N SER A 33 -15.58 -13.88 18.78
CA SER A 33 -15.30 -15.22 18.27
C SER A 33 -13.78 -15.41 18.18
N ARG A 34 -13.31 -16.63 18.44
CA ARG A 34 -11.88 -16.90 18.28
C ARG A 34 -11.55 -17.00 16.80
N LEU A 35 -10.56 -16.25 16.32
CA LEU A 35 -10.02 -16.40 14.97
C LEU A 35 -8.98 -17.54 14.94
N LYS A 36 -8.59 -17.98 13.75
CA LYS A 36 -7.63 -19.08 13.58
C LYS A 36 -6.44 -18.73 12.69
N GLY A 37 -6.53 -17.65 11.93
CA GLY A 37 -5.55 -17.30 10.92
C GLY A 37 -4.94 -15.93 11.06
N ALA A 38 -5.37 -15.10 12.02
CA ALA A 38 -4.81 -13.76 12.17
C ALA A 38 -3.33 -13.81 12.62
N VAL A 39 -2.96 -14.75 13.50
CA VAL A 39 -1.56 -14.95 13.87
C VAL A 39 -0.77 -15.57 12.72
N ASN A 40 -1.34 -16.56 12.02
CA ASN A 40 -0.68 -17.16 10.86
C ASN A 40 -0.45 -16.16 9.73
N ASP A 41 -1.33 -15.16 9.57
CA ASP A 41 -1.18 -14.05 8.62
C ASP A 41 -0.02 -13.14 8.99
N ALA A 42 0.05 -12.74 10.27
CA ALA A 42 1.16 -11.96 10.79
C ALA A 42 2.50 -12.72 10.60
N GLU A 43 2.54 -14.02 10.90
CA GLU A 43 3.71 -14.86 10.68
C GLU A 43 4.06 -15.01 9.19
N LEU A 44 3.06 -15.19 8.32
CA LEU A 44 3.26 -15.28 6.87
C LEU A 44 3.85 -13.98 6.32
N PHE A 45 3.35 -12.83 6.76
CA PHE A 45 3.85 -11.52 6.37
C PHE A 45 5.25 -11.25 6.94
N GLN A 46 5.50 -11.59 8.20
CA GLN A 46 6.85 -11.50 8.78
C GLN A 46 7.86 -12.34 8.00
N LYS A 47 7.52 -13.58 7.64
CA LYS A 47 8.38 -14.45 6.82
C LYS A 47 8.67 -13.84 5.46
N PHE A 48 7.66 -13.24 4.80
CA PHE A 48 7.86 -12.49 3.57
C PHE A 48 8.86 -11.32 3.78
N LEU A 49 8.82 -10.61 4.91
CA LEU A 49 9.81 -9.56 5.13
C LEU A 49 11.21 -10.11 5.38
N THR A 50 11.36 -11.22 6.11
CA THR A 50 12.67 -11.65 6.62
C THR A 50 13.40 -12.68 5.77
N ASP A 51 12.71 -13.53 5.01
CA ASP A 51 13.30 -14.74 4.40
C ASP A 51 13.98 -14.43 3.04
N PRO A 52 15.34 -14.47 2.95
CA PRO A 52 16.07 -14.31 1.70
C PRO A 52 16.13 -15.62 0.89
N HIS A 53 16.01 -16.75 1.58
CA HIS A 53 16.60 -18.01 1.12
C HIS A 53 15.76 -18.77 0.10
N ASN A 54 14.53 -18.30 -0.13
CA ASN A 54 13.67 -18.81 -1.20
C ASN A 54 13.33 -17.74 -2.22
N ASP A 55 14.09 -16.63 -2.28
CA ASP A 55 14.01 -15.71 -3.41
C ASP A 55 12.61 -14.99 -3.43
N ASP A 56 11.98 -14.93 -2.26
CA ASP A 56 10.54 -14.70 -2.03
C ASP A 56 10.28 -13.65 -0.92
N GLY A 57 11.26 -12.84 -0.53
CA GLY A 57 11.13 -11.91 0.59
C GLY A 57 12.03 -10.66 0.53
N LEU A 58 11.90 -9.77 1.53
CA LEU A 58 12.52 -8.43 1.55
C LEU A 58 13.81 -8.28 2.39
N GLU A 59 14.48 -9.38 2.77
CA GLU A 59 15.74 -9.40 3.56
C GLU A 59 15.77 -8.43 4.78
N VAL A 60 14.60 -8.13 5.36
CA VAL A 60 14.48 -7.14 6.42
C VAL A 60 15.10 -7.70 7.71
N PRO A 61 16.06 -6.99 8.34
CA PRO A 61 16.63 -7.43 9.60
C PRO A 61 15.55 -7.63 10.67
N SER A 62 15.60 -8.73 11.42
CA SER A 62 14.64 -8.98 12.50
C SER A 62 14.61 -7.87 13.56
N SER A 63 15.71 -7.12 13.75
CA SER A 63 15.78 -5.95 14.62
C SER A 63 14.93 -4.77 14.15
N HIS A 64 14.54 -4.74 12.87
CA HIS A 64 13.66 -3.70 12.30
C HIS A 64 12.18 -4.07 12.42
N ILE A 65 11.86 -5.24 12.96
CA ILE A 65 10.50 -5.77 13.04
C ILE A 65 10.08 -5.95 14.50
N VAL A 66 8.99 -5.29 14.91
CA VAL A 66 8.27 -5.62 16.14
C VAL A 66 7.08 -6.51 15.79
N PHE A 67 6.96 -7.64 16.49
CA PHE A 67 5.91 -8.63 16.27
C PHE A 67 5.06 -8.82 17.54
N LEU A 68 3.78 -8.47 17.46
CA LEU A 68 2.82 -8.59 18.56
C LEU A 68 1.73 -9.60 18.22
N ALA A 69 1.80 -10.78 18.83
CA ALA A 69 0.78 -11.82 18.65
C ALA A 69 -0.04 -12.06 19.92
N ASN A 70 -1.35 -12.25 19.75
CA ASN A 70 -2.31 -12.59 20.81
C ASN A 70 -2.10 -11.76 22.09
N GLU A 71 -1.74 -12.40 23.21
CA GLU A 71 -1.60 -11.79 24.53
C GLU A 71 -0.64 -10.60 24.57
N LYS A 72 0.29 -10.49 23.62
CA LYS A 72 1.22 -9.36 23.48
C LYS A 72 0.63 -8.14 22.79
N ALA A 73 -0.47 -8.30 22.06
CA ALA A 73 -1.10 -7.24 21.27
C ALA A 73 -2.18 -6.49 22.08
N THR A 74 -1.82 -6.00 23.26
CA THR A 74 -2.69 -5.16 24.08
C THR A 74 -2.82 -3.75 23.53
N PHE A 75 -3.86 -3.03 23.92
CA PHE A 75 -4.06 -1.62 23.55
C PHE A 75 -2.78 -0.80 23.81
N SER A 76 -2.26 -0.90 25.04
CA SER A 76 -1.03 -0.20 25.45
C SER A 76 0.21 -0.67 24.67
N ALA A 77 0.37 -1.98 24.43
CA ALA A 77 1.52 -2.51 23.70
C ALA A 77 1.53 -2.05 22.24
N ILE A 78 0.38 -2.01 21.56
CA ILE A 78 0.28 -1.55 20.17
C ILE A 78 0.70 -0.08 20.08
N LEU A 79 0.12 0.79 20.92
CA LEU A 79 0.41 2.23 20.88
C LEU A 79 1.83 2.56 21.33
N SER A 80 2.33 1.91 22.39
CA SER A 80 3.69 2.13 22.86
C SER A 80 4.74 1.67 21.84
N ASN A 81 4.56 0.51 21.20
CA ASN A 81 5.48 0.07 20.15
C ASN A 81 5.36 0.92 18.88
N PHE A 82 4.17 1.41 18.51
CA PHE A 82 4.08 2.39 17.43
C PHE A 82 4.97 3.61 17.73
N ARG A 83 4.84 4.18 18.93
CA ARG A 83 5.61 5.36 19.35
C ARG A 83 7.10 5.07 19.48
N SER A 84 7.51 3.99 20.16
CA SER A 84 8.92 3.72 20.44
C SER A 84 9.67 3.12 19.25
N HIS A 85 9.04 2.21 18.51
CA HIS A 85 9.68 1.46 17.42
C HIS A 85 9.61 2.17 16.06
N LEU A 86 8.50 2.86 15.76
CA LEU A 86 8.32 3.52 14.47
C LEU A 86 8.57 5.03 14.55
N LEU A 87 7.92 5.74 15.48
CA LEU A 87 7.96 7.20 15.52
C LEU A 87 9.29 7.73 16.11
N ASN A 88 9.63 7.30 17.32
CA ASN A 88 10.76 7.83 18.09
C ASN A 88 12.06 7.05 17.90
N ASN A 89 12.09 6.08 16.99
CA ASN A 89 13.26 5.26 16.75
C ASN A 89 14.31 6.05 15.93
N PRO A 90 15.50 6.35 16.49
CA PRO A 90 16.52 7.13 15.79
C PRO A 90 17.16 6.36 14.63
N ASN A 91 17.03 5.03 14.60
CA ASN A 91 17.61 4.18 13.55
C ASN A 91 16.79 4.18 12.26
N ILE A 92 15.59 4.78 12.26
CA ILE A 92 14.76 4.89 11.05
C ILE A 92 15.14 6.19 10.32
N PRO A 93 15.85 6.11 9.18
CA PRO A 93 16.15 7.28 8.38
C PRO A 93 14.88 7.81 7.71
N ARG A 94 14.88 9.11 7.39
CA ARG A 94 13.81 9.70 6.59
C ARG A 94 13.76 9.03 5.20
N GLY A 95 12.57 8.65 4.74
CA GLY A 95 12.35 7.94 3.48
C GLY A 95 12.40 6.42 3.57
N ALA A 96 12.75 5.87 4.74
CA ALA A 96 12.63 4.43 5.03
C ALA A 96 11.21 3.91 4.73
N ALA A 97 11.13 2.67 4.27
CA ALA A 97 9.84 2.00 4.09
C ALA A 97 9.32 1.56 5.47
N ILE A 98 8.17 2.10 5.88
CA ILE A 98 7.58 1.78 7.18
C ILE A 98 6.28 1.04 6.98
N ILE A 99 6.16 -0.15 7.58
CA ILE A 99 5.00 -1.03 7.39
C ILE A 99 4.27 -1.20 8.72
N PHE A 100 2.97 -0.91 8.73
CA PHE A 100 2.07 -1.28 9.80
C PHE A 100 1.15 -2.40 9.29
N PHE A 101 1.25 -3.59 9.85
CA PHE A 101 0.43 -4.74 9.48
C PHE A 101 -0.46 -5.14 10.66
N PHE A 102 -1.76 -5.26 10.41
CA PHE A 102 -2.72 -5.75 11.39
C PHE A 102 -3.64 -6.82 10.79
N ALA A 103 -3.68 -7.99 11.44
CA ALA A 103 -4.67 -9.04 11.21
C ALA A 103 -5.41 -9.34 12.52
N GLY A 104 -6.73 -9.30 12.47
CA GLY A 104 -7.56 -9.48 13.67
C GLY A 104 -8.97 -8.94 13.48
N HIS A 105 -9.72 -8.83 14.59
CA HIS A 105 -11.05 -8.25 14.61
C HIS A 105 -11.00 -6.74 14.41
N GLY A 106 -11.95 -6.26 13.63
CA GLY A 106 -12.28 -4.86 13.47
C GLY A 106 -13.74 -4.66 13.80
N SER A 107 -14.14 -3.43 14.11
CA SER A 107 -15.53 -3.13 14.39
C SER A 107 -15.89 -1.71 13.94
N ARG A 108 -17.11 -1.31 14.26
CA ARG A 108 -17.62 0.06 14.12
C ARG A 108 -18.25 0.47 15.45
N VAL A 109 -17.75 1.54 16.05
CA VAL A 109 -18.34 2.15 17.25
C VAL A 109 -19.14 3.39 16.86
N HIS A 110 -20.18 3.72 17.61
CA HIS A 110 -20.91 4.97 17.37
C HIS A 110 -20.03 6.17 17.71
N ASP A 111 -20.06 7.17 16.83
CA ASP A 111 -19.53 8.50 17.13
C ASP A 111 -20.44 9.17 18.16
N ASP A 112 -19.91 9.54 19.32
CA ASP A 112 -20.62 10.19 20.43
C ASP A 112 -20.86 11.69 20.21
N GLY A 113 -20.63 12.17 18.98
CA GLY A 113 -21.23 13.39 18.46
C GLY A 113 -20.25 14.50 18.16
N ASN A 114 -19.00 14.19 17.81
CA ASN A 114 -18.04 15.24 17.50
C ASN A 114 -17.00 14.92 16.40
N ARG A 115 -17.16 13.85 15.60
CA ARG A 115 -16.09 13.43 14.68
C ARG A 115 -16.60 12.86 13.36
N MET A 116 -17.12 13.74 12.50
CA MET A 116 -17.19 13.72 11.02
C MET A 116 -17.42 12.39 10.25
N ALA A 117 -17.77 11.28 10.90
CA ALA A 117 -18.09 10.03 10.26
C ALA A 117 -19.39 10.23 9.47
N LYS A 118 -19.33 10.07 8.15
CA LYS A 118 -20.48 10.31 7.25
C LYS A 118 -21.72 9.48 7.62
N ASP A 119 -21.52 8.34 8.28
CA ASP A 119 -22.58 7.45 8.77
C ASP A 119 -22.71 7.41 10.30
N GLY A 120 -22.02 8.30 11.03
CA GLY A 120 -22.01 8.36 12.50
C GLY A 120 -21.35 7.14 13.17
N LYS A 121 -20.50 6.41 12.43
CA LYS A 121 -19.76 5.26 12.92
C LYS A 121 -18.27 5.41 12.63
N VAL A 122 -17.46 4.95 13.56
CA VAL A 122 -16.01 5.01 13.48
C VAL A 122 -15.47 3.59 13.38
N GLU A 123 -14.68 3.32 12.34
CA GLU A 123 -13.93 2.08 12.18
C GLU A 123 -12.89 1.94 13.29
N VAL A 124 -12.80 0.76 13.89
CA VAL A 124 -11.82 0.47 14.94
C VAL A 124 -11.11 -0.85 14.67
N ILE A 125 -9.85 -0.95 15.08
CA ILE A 125 -9.16 -2.24 15.26
C ILE A 125 -9.27 -2.68 16.72
N CYS A 126 -9.43 -3.97 16.98
CA CYS A 126 -9.65 -4.52 18.30
C CYS A 126 -8.33 -5.06 18.89
N PRO A 127 -7.79 -4.48 19.98
CA PRO A 127 -6.69 -5.10 20.71
C PRO A 127 -7.12 -6.37 21.44
N VAL A 128 -6.17 -7.20 21.85
CA VAL A 128 -6.45 -8.48 22.51
C VAL A 128 -7.23 -8.33 23.81
N ASP A 129 -7.04 -7.20 24.50
CA ASP A 129 -7.63 -6.88 25.79
C ASP A 129 -8.82 -5.92 25.70
N GLU A 130 -9.34 -5.63 24.49
CA GLU A 130 -10.57 -4.87 24.33
C GLU A 130 -11.69 -5.45 25.22
N ARG A 131 -12.43 -4.57 25.91
CA ARG A 131 -13.53 -4.86 26.84
C ARG A 131 -13.15 -5.58 28.13
N THR A 132 -11.87 -5.87 28.34
CA THR A 132 -11.42 -6.29 29.68
C THR A 132 -11.51 -5.12 30.64
N ASN A 133 -11.75 -5.41 31.91
CA ASN A 133 -11.81 -4.38 32.95
C ASN A 133 -10.40 -4.10 33.49
N VAL A 134 -9.97 -2.86 33.41
CA VAL A 134 -8.72 -2.34 33.98
C VAL A 134 -9.07 -1.09 34.78
N GLY A 135 -8.78 -1.08 36.07
CA GLY A 135 -9.05 0.07 36.93
C GLY A 135 -10.53 0.48 37.01
N GLY A 136 -11.46 -0.47 36.82
CA GLY A 136 -12.91 -0.21 36.80
C GLY A 136 -13.47 0.23 35.44
N ASN A 137 -12.62 0.45 34.44
CA ASN A 137 -13.01 0.85 33.10
C ASN A 137 -12.78 -0.28 32.08
N LYS A 138 -13.55 -0.30 31.00
CA LYS A 138 -13.32 -1.22 29.89
C LYS A 138 -12.22 -0.67 28.98
N VAL A 139 -11.26 -1.51 28.62
CA VAL A 139 -10.25 -1.18 27.60
C VAL A 139 -10.96 -0.93 26.25
N PRO A 140 -10.73 0.21 25.59
CA PRO A 140 -11.39 0.53 24.33
C PRO A 140 -10.73 -0.19 23.14
N ALA A 141 -11.42 -0.17 22.00
CA ALA A 141 -10.79 -0.46 20.70
C ALA A 141 -9.92 0.74 20.26
N ILE A 142 -9.09 0.57 19.23
CA ILE A 142 -8.29 1.67 18.66
C ILE A 142 -9.02 2.23 17.43
N PRO A 143 -9.52 3.48 17.48
CA PRO A 143 -10.20 4.12 16.36
C PRO A 143 -9.28 4.47 15.18
N ASP A 144 -9.85 4.46 13.98
CA ASP A 144 -9.14 4.80 12.74
C ASP A 144 -8.56 6.21 12.77
N TYR A 145 -9.28 7.22 13.29
CA TYR A 145 -8.76 8.58 13.38
C TYR A 145 -7.51 8.69 14.29
N VAL A 146 -7.36 7.79 15.27
CA VAL A 146 -6.16 7.74 16.13
C VAL A 146 -4.99 7.20 15.34
N LEU A 147 -5.22 6.11 14.61
CA LEU A 147 -4.22 5.55 13.70
C LEU A 147 -3.84 6.58 12.64
N ALA A 148 -4.80 7.29 12.06
CA ALA A 148 -4.57 8.34 11.07
C ALA A 148 -3.70 9.47 11.62
N HIS A 149 -3.97 9.92 12.85
CA HIS A 149 -3.13 10.90 13.54
C HIS A 149 -1.72 10.38 13.77
N LEU A 150 -1.58 9.14 14.23
CA LEU A 150 -0.29 8.49 14.44
C LEU A 150 0.51 8.35 13.13
N PHE A 151 -0.14 7.95 12.03
CA PHE A 151 0.49 7.88 10.71
C PHE A 151 0.87 9.25 10.18
N LYS A 152 0.08 10.30 10.46
CA LYS A 152 0.45 11.67 10.13
C LYS A 152 1.72 12.11 10.87
N GLN A 153 1.78 11.90 12.18
CA GLN A 153 2.98 12.21 12.97
C GLN A 153 4.20 11.44 12.46
N LEU A 154 4.02 10.15 12.16
CA LEU A 154 5.06 9.32 11.59
C LEU A 154 5.52 9.85 10.22
N SER A 155 4.58 10.30 9.39
CA SER A 155 4.87 10.89 8.08
C SER A 155 5.66 12.19 8.18
N ASP A 156 5.28 13.05 9.13
CA ASP A 156 5.97 14.32 9.36
C ASP A 156 7.41 14.12 9.82
N GLU A 157 7.64 13.10 10.66
CA GLU A 157 8.95 12.78 11.22
C GLU A 157 9.82 12.02 10.20
N LYS A 158 9.31 10.91 9.66
CA LYS A 158 10.07 9.91 8.88
C LYS A 158 9.82 9.95 7.38
N GLY A 159 8.88 10.74 6.90
CA GLY A 159 8.45 10.77 5.49
C GLY A 159 7.26 9.85 5.20
N ASN A 160 6.71 9.96 4.00
CA ASN A 160 5.43 9.34 3.62
C ASN A 160 5.54 7.97 2.92
N ASN A 161 6.69 7.28 3.05
CA ASN A 161 6.84 5.90 2.59
C ASN A 161 6.26 4.92 3.62
N ILE A 162 4.98 5.12 3.96
CA ILE A 162 4.25 4.38 4.99
C ILE A 162 3.21 3.51 4.32
N THR A 163 3.29 2.20 4.53
CA THR A 163 2.31 1.21 4.06
C THR A 163 1.52 0.68 5.24
N VAL A 164 0.20 0.83 5.20
CA VAL A 164 -0.72 0.31 6.20
C VAL A 164 -1.46 -0.88 5.58
N ILE A 165 -1.41 -2.04 6.22
CA ILE A 165 -2.02 -3.28 5.73
C ILE A 165 -3.00 -3.78 6.78
N LEU A 166 -4.29 -3.80 6.44
CA LEU A 166 -5.37 -4.19 7.34
C LEU A 166 -6.10 -5.43 6.80
N ASP A 167 -5.84 -6.60 7.39
CA ASP A 167 -6.63 -7.81 7.16
C ASP A 167 -7.68 -7.99 8.27
N THR A 168 -8.69 -7.12 8.21
CA THR A 168 -9.74 -7.02 9.20
C THR A 168 -11.09 -6.68 8.55
N CYS A 169 -12.18 -6.89 9.28
CA CYS A 169 -13.53 -6.57 8.84
C CYS A 169 -14.13 -5.52 9.78
N HIS A 170 -14.69 -4.45 9.23
CA HIS A 170 -15.34 -3.40 10.04
C HIS A 170 -16.87 -3.48 10.01
N SER A 171 -17.44 -4.30 9.12
CA SER A 171 -18.88 -4.50 9.10
C SER A 171 -19.29 -5.16 10.43
N GLY A 172 -20.08 -4.47 11.24
CA GLY A 172 -20.64 -4.97 12.51
C GLY A 172 -21.67 -6.09 12.31
N GLY A 173 -21.59 -6.82 11.19
CA GLY A 173 -22.51 -7.88 10.81
C GLY A 173 -22.05 -9.22 11.38
N MET A 174 -22.93 -9.85 12.17
CA MET A 174 -22.83 -11.28 12.43
C MET A 174 -23.10 -12.02 11.11
N ALA A 175 -22.08 -12.58 10.46
CA ALA A 175 -22.33 -13.65 9.51
C ALA A 175 -22.80 -14.87 10.31
N ARG A 176 -24.13 -15.05 10.36
CA ARG A 176 -24.74 -16.32 10.74
C ARG A 176 -24.61 -17.26 9.54
N ASP A 177 -24.09 -18.46 9.79
CA ASP A 177 -24.27 -19.66 8.97
C ASP A 177 -23.83 -19.63 7.50
N SER A 178 -22.52 -19.57 7.26
CA SER A 178 -21.93 -20.45 6.24
C SER A 178 -20.94 -21.36 6.95
N GLU A 179 -21.22 -22.66 7.04
CA GLU A 179 -20.61 -23.59 8.00
C GLU A 179 -19.06 -23.72 7.95
N ASN A 180 -18.36 -23.01 7.06
CA ASN A 180 -16.92 -23.14 6.86
C ASN A 180 -16.11 -21.82 6.81
N LEU A 181 -16.73 -20.64 7.02
CA LEU A 181 -16.03 -19.35 6.93
C LEU A 181 -16.13 -18.56 8.24
N ARG A 182 -15.01 -17.98 8.69
CA ARG A 182 -14.95 -17.09 9.86
C ARG A 182 -14.78 -15.65 9.42
N VAL A 183 -15.56 -14.75 10.01
CA VAL A 183 -15.52 -13.31 9.74
C VAL A 183 -14.74 -12.61 10.84
N ARG A 184 -13.92 -11.64 10.44
CA ARG A 184 -13.09 -10.83 11.34
C ARG A 184 -13.84 -9.65 11.98
N SER A 185 -15.07 -9.88 12.46
CA SER A 185 -15.87 -8.88 13.21
C SER A 185 -16.38 -9.41 14.56
N PRO A 186 -16.42 -8.60 15.63
CA PRO A 186 -17.05 -8.99 16.88
C PRO A 186 -18.59 -8.86 16.81
N PRO A 187 -19.34 -9.65 17.60
CA PRO A 187 -20.81 -9.67 17.62
C PRO A 187 -21.51 -8.39 18.10
N THR A 188 -20.87 -7.53 18.90
CA THR A 188 -21.40 -6.21 19.35
C THR A 188 -20.24 -5.25 19.55
N PRO A 189 -20.34 -3.92 19.35
CA PRO A 189 -19.30 -2.94 19.69
C PRO A 189 -19.39 -2.45 21.15
N SER A 190 -18.26 -2.06 21.76
CA SER A 190 -18.22 -1.40 23.08
C SER A 190 -18.14 0.12 22.91
N ALA A 191 -19.01 0.86 23.58
CA ALA A 191 -19.24 2.30 23.35
C ALA A 191 -18.59 3.25 24.38
N ASN A 192 -17.61 2.80 25.17
CA ASN A 192 -17.04 3.64 26.23
C ASN A 192 -15.62 4.09 25.84
N ILE A 193 -15.50 5.33 25.36
CA ILE A 193 -14.23 6.02 25.11
C ILE A 193 -13.87 6.77 26.39
N VAL A 194 -12.93 6.26 27.18
CA VAL A 194 -12.35 6.99 28.33
C VAL A 194 -10.94 6.49 28.58
N ASP A 195 -10.01 7.05 27.83
CA ASP A 195 -8.57 6.98 28.11
C ASP A 195 -8.01 8.40 27.98
N GLU A 196 -7.29 8.90 28.99
CA GLU A 196 -6.69 10.25 28.99
C GLU A 196 -5.58 10.40 27.93
N GLU A 197 -4.84 9.33 27.62
CA GLU A 197 -3.85 9.35 26.53
C GLU A 197 -4.54 9.45 25.17
N LEU A 198 -5.68 8.77 25.03
CA LEU A 198 -6.56 8.88 23.89
C LEU A 198 -7.13 10.29 23.83
N ASN A 199 -7.68 10.84 24.92
CA ASN A 199 -8.21 12.20 24.98
C ASN A 199 -7.16 13.27 24.61
N THR A 200 -5.90 13.09 24.98
CA THR A 200 -4.81 14.00 24.58
C THR A 200 -4.49 13.88 23.08
N ALA A 201 -4.43 12.65 22.55
CA ALA A 201 -4.27 12.43 21.11
C ALA A 201 -5.48 12.94 20.31
N LEU A 202 -6.67 12.84 20.90
CA LEU A 202 -7.96 13.26 20.39
C LEU A 202 -8.13 14.77 20.36
N GLU A 203 -7.70 15.49 21.40
CA GLU A 203 -7.71 16.96 21.42
C GLU A 203 -6.79 17.53 20.34
N LYS A 204 -5.64 16.87 20.12
CA LYS A 204 -4.69 17.22 19.05
C LYS A 204 -5.22 16.85 17.66
N ALA A 205 -5.90 15.72 17.51
CA ALA A 205 -6.51 15.30 16.25
C ALA A 205 -7.75 16.13 15.87
N ASN A 206 -8.58 16.52 16.85
CA ASN A 206 -9.80 17.32 16.65
C ASN A 206 -9.54 18.74 16.11
N SER A 207 -8.31 19.24 16.22
CA SER A 207 -7.93 20.57 15.73
C SER A 207 -7.61 20.60 14.23
N ALA A 208 -7.52 19.44 13.57
CA ALA A 208 -7.18 19.34 12.16
C ALA A 208 -8.23 18.46 11.46
N CYS A 209 -8.98 19.07 10.54
CA CYS A 209 -10.04 18.42 9.78
C CYS A 209 -9.50 17.22 8.97
N ASP A 210 -10.30 16.14 8.86
CA ASP A 210 -10.20 15.09 7.82
C ASP A 210 -9.22 13.89 8.00
N TYR A 211 -8.83 13.52 9.24
CA TYR A 211 -7.95 12.36 9.48
C TYR A 211 -8.72 11.04 9.65
N SER A 212 -8.90 10.32 8.55
CA SER A 212 -9.26 8.89 8.57
C SER A 212 -8.18 8.08 7.87
N VAL A 213 -7.91 6.86 8.36
CA VAL A 213 -7.04 5.89 7.67
C VAL A 213 -7.61 5.54 6.30
N TRP A 214 -8.93 5.65 6.15
CA TRP A 214 -9.66 5.33 4.91
C TRP A 214 -9.75 6.52 3.95
N SER A 215 -9.11 7.67 4.23
CA SER A 215 -9.17 8.84 3.36
C SER A 215 -8.46 8.60 2.03
N PRO A 216 -9.16 8.69 0.87
CA PRO A 216 -8.52 8.61 -0.44
C PRO A 216 -7.48 9.70 -0.69
N LEU A 217 -7.60 10.81 0.04
CA LEU A 217 -6.70 11.97 -0.03
C LEU A 217 -5.58 11.89 1.01
N SER A 218 -5.42 10.76 1.72
CA SER A 218 -4.34 10.58 2.67
C SER A 218 -2.98 10.79 1.98
N THR A 219 -2.24 11.79 2.46
CA THR A 219 -0.88 12.10 2.02
C THR A 219 0.19 11.43 2.88
N SER A 220 -0.23 10.82 3.99
CA SER A 220 0.67 10.26 5.00
C SER A 220 1.04 8.81 4.71
N HIS A 221 0.10 8.01 4.19
CA HIS A 221 0.26 6.57 4.00
C HIS A 221 -0.54 6.04 2.81
N THR A 222 -0.11 4.90 2.29
CA THR A 222 -0.89 4.05 1.38
C THR A 222 -1.52 2.91 2.17
N LEU A 223 -2.83 2.72 2.06
CA LEU A 223 -3.59 1.66 2.73
C LEU A 223 -3.90 0.52 1.77
N LEU A 224 -3.53 -0.70 2.16
CA LEU A 224 -3.98 -1.96 1.57
C LEU A 224 -4.94 -2.66 2.54
N ALA A 225 -6.22 -2.73 2.19
CA ALA A 225 -7.23 -3.31 3.06
C ALA A 225 -7.83 -4.58 2.44
N ALA A 226 -8.10 -5.59 3.27
CA ALA A 226 -8.74 -6.84 2.85
C ALA A 226 -10.15 -6.63 2.27
N CYS A 227 -10.87 -5.65 2.80
CA CYS A 227 -12.18 -5.26 2.32
C CYS A 227 -12.49 -3.81 2.71
N GLY A 228 -13.46 -3.20 2.01
CA GLY A 228 -13.98 -1.90 2.41
C GLY A 228 -14.73 -1.92 3.75
N PRO A 229 -15.03 -0.75 4.33
CA PRO A 229 -15.65 -0.64 5.65
C PRO A 229 -17.03 -1.32 5.80
N GLN A 230 -17.74 -1.53 4.70
CA GLN A 230 -19.05 -2.18 4.65
C GLN A 230 -19.00 -3.66 4.21
N SER A 231 -17.82 -4.18 3.90
CA SER A 231 -17.62 -5.54 3.37
C SER A 231 -17.01 -6.45 4.43
N MET A 232 -16.86 -7.74 4.10
CA MET A 232 -16.33 -8.75 5.01
C MET A 232 -14.94 -9.26 4.60
N ALA A 233 -14.11 -9.52 5.60
CA ALA A 233 -12.83 -10.22 5.47
C ALA A 233 -12.94 -11.61 6.11
N PHE A 234 -12.46 -12.63 5.38
CA PHE A 234 -12.67 -14.04 5.71
C PHE A 234 -11.36 -14.81 5.91
N GLU A 235 -11.43 -15.85 6.74
CA GLU A 235 -10.39 -16.87 6.89
C GLU A 235 -10.60 -18.08 5.96
N THR A 236 -9.51 -18.69 5.52
CA THR A 236 -9.50 -19.96 4.78
C THR A 236 -10.01 -21.10 5.65
N SER A 237 -10.76 -22.01 5.02
CA SER A 237 -11.17 -23.26 5.64
C SER A 237 -10.04 -24.30 5.69
N SER A 238 -9.06 -24.21 4.78
CA SER A 238 -7.89 -25.08 4.71
C SER A 238 -6.86 -24.78 5.79
N ARG A 239 -6.00 -25.76 6.10
CA ARG A 239 -4.84 -25.57 6.99
C ARG A 239 -3.57 -25.28 6.16
N PRO A 240 -2.67 -24.39 6.62
CA PRO A 240 -2.86 -23.47 7.76
C PRO A 240 -4.01 -22.50 7.50
N HIS A 241 -4.73 -22.13 8.56
CA HIS A 241 -5.81 -21.14 8.47
C HIS A 241 -5.16 -19.78 8.28
N ASN A 242 -5.55 -19.04 7.25
CA ASN A 242 -5.02 -17.71 6.95
C ASN A 242 -6.16 -16.80 6.46
N GLY A 243 -5.97 -15.49 6.47
CA GLY A 243 -6.85 -14.57 5.77
C GLY A 243 -6.75 -14.80 4.27
N LEU A 244 -7.90 -14.77 3.57
CA LEU A 244 -7.92 -14.86 2.12
C LEU A 244 -7.09 -13.73 1.49
N PHE A 245 -7.20 -12.52 2.06
CA PHE A 245 -6.44 -11.36 1.60
C PHE A 245 -4.96 -11.51 1.86
N THR A 246 -4.52 -11.77 3.11
CA THR A 246 -3.08 -11.89 3.40
C THR A 246 -2.41 -12.98 2.56
N THR A 247 -3.07 -14.12 2.36
CA THR A 247 -2.55 -15.20 1.52
C THR A 247 -2.35 -14.73 0.07
N ALA A 248 -3.37 -14.11 -0.51
CA ALA A 248 -3.31 -13.59 -1.88
C ALA A 248 -2.27 -12.46 -2.02
N LEU A 249 -2.23 -11.55 -1.05
CA LEU A 249 -1.33 -10.40 -1.00
C LEU A 249 0.12 -10.84 -0.95
N VAL A 250 0.49 -11.74 -0.02
CA VAL A 250 1.88 -12.19 0.12
C VAL A 250 2.34 -12.95 -1.13
N ASN A 251 1.48 -13.76 -1.73
CA ASN A 251 1.81 -14.41 -3.00
C ASN A 251 2.04 -13.39 -4.13
N ALA A 252 1.18 -12.37 -4.24
CA ALA A 252 1.37 -11.31 -5.24
C ALA A 252 2.63 -10.47 -4.98
N LEU A 253 2.93 -10.16 -3.72
CA LEU A 253 4.12 -9.42 -3.29
C LEU A 253 5.42 -10.14 -3.68
N ARG A 254 5.48 -11.46 -3.47
CA ARG A 254 6.63 -12.30 -3.87
C ARG A 254 6.99 -12.12 -5.34
N HIS A 255 6.00 -12.13 -6.21
CA HIS A 255 6.21 -11.93 -7.64
C HIS A 255 6.53 -10.47 -7.98
N ALA A 256 5.85 -9.53 -7.32
CA ALA A 256 5.93 -8.10 -7.62
C ALA A 256 7.28 -7.48 -7.26
N VAL A 257 7.82 -7.80 -6.07
CA VAL A 257 9.10 -7.26 -5.59
C VAL A 257 10.24 -7.68 -6.51
N ARG A 258 10.24 -8.92 -7.02
CA ARG A 258 11.25 -9.40 -7.98
C ARG A 258 11.24 -8.65 -9.31
N GLN A 259 10.08 -8.15 -9.72
CA GLN A 259 9.94 -7.40 -10.98
C GLN A 259 10.33 -5.92 -10.83
N GLY A 260 10.32 -5.37 -9.62
CA GLY A 260 10.71 -3.98 -9.33
C GLY A 260 9.87 -2.88 -10.02
N THR A 261 8.81 -3.23 -10.75
CA THR A 261 8.02 -2.31 -11.58
C THR A 261 6.55 -2.23 -11.17
N THR A 262 6.14 -2.99 -10.15
CA THR A 262 4.75 -3.08 -9.71
C THR A 262 4.43 -1.95 -8.74
N THR A 263 3.30 -1.26 -8.96
CA THR A 263 2.77 -0.29 -7.99
C THR A 263 1.85 -0.94 -6.96
N TYR A 264 1.50 -0.20 -5.90
CA TYR A 264 0.47 -0.68 -4.95
C TYR A 264 -0.88 -0.91 -5.63
N ASN A 265 -1.27 -0.06 -6.58
CA ASN A 265 -2.51 -0.22 -7.35
C ASN A 265 -2.45 -1.47 -8.24
N ASP A 266 -1.34 -1.67 -8.98
CA ASP A 266 -1.13 -2.87 -9.81
C ASP A 266 -1.16 -4.15 -8.96
N LEU A 267 -0.59 -4.11 -7.76
CA LEU A 267 -0.56 -5.25 -6.84
C LEU A 267 -1.98 -5.69 -6.45
N ILE A 268 -2.85 -4.74 -6.08
CA ILE A 268 -4.23 -5.04 -5.68
C ILE A 268 -5.07 -5.49 -6.88
N GLU A 269 -4.90 -4.88 -8.05
CA GLU A 269 -5.62 -5.28 -9.28
C GLU A 269 -5.25 -6.70 -9.75
N ARG A 270 -4.03 -7.17 -9.45
CA ARG A 270 -3.57 -8.52 -9.78
C ARG A 270 -4.01 -9.60 -8.79
N LEU A 271 -4.64 -9.24 -7.68
CA LEU A 271 -5.14 -10.24 -6.74
C LEU A 271 -6.21 -11.13 -7.42
N PRO A 272 -6.23 -12.43 -7.12
CA PRO A 272 -7.23 -13.33 -7.67
C PRO A 272 -8.64 -12.89 -7.23
N ALA A 273 -9.63 -13.15 -8.08
CA ALA A 273 -11.02 -13.01 -7.70
C ALA A 273 -11.33 -13.97 -6.53
N PHE A 274 -11.89 -13.44 -5.44
CA PHE A 274 -12.33 -14.26 -4.32
C PHE A 274 -13.68 -14.89 -4.62
N THR A 275 -13.86 -16.15 -4.22
CA THR A 275 -15.13 -16.88 -4.35
C THR A 275 -16.21 -16.38 -3.37
N VAL A 276 -15.83 -15.49 -2.46
CA VAL A 276 -16.67 -14.83 -1.46
C VAL A 276 -16.72 -13.33 -1.75
N ALA A 277 -17.74 -12.64 -1.23
CA ALA A 277 -17.86 -11.19 -1.35
C ALA A 277 -16.82 -10.46 -0.48
N GLN A 278 -15.56 -10.46 -0.94
CA GLN A 278 -14.44 -9.76 -0.36
C GLN A 278 -13.71 -9.01 -1.49
N THR A 279 -13.55 -7.70 -1.33
CA THR A 279 -12.96 -6.83 -2.35
C THR A 279 -11.85 -6.01 -1.73
N PRO A 280 -10.57 -6.41 -1.91
CA PRO A 280 -9.45 -5.64 -1.41
C PRO A 280 -9.40 -4.24 -2.02
N LEU A 281 -8.86 -3.30 -1.25
CA LEU A 281 -8.77 -1.90 -1.63
C LEU A 281 -7.34 -1.39 -1.50
N CYS A 282 -6.97 -0.49 -2.42
CA CYS A 282 -5.77 0.33 -2.36
C CYS A 282 -6.20 1.80 -2.23
N ILE A 283 -5.83 2.48 -1.15
CA ILE A 283 -6.29 3.83 -0.83
C ILE A 283 -5.09 4.73 -0.50
N GLY A 284 -5.20 6.01 -0.87
CA GLY A 284 -4.19 7.04 -0.62
C GLY A 284 -3.64 7.62 -1.93
N ILE A 285 -3.07 8.83 -1.86
CA ILE A 285 -2.57 9.52 -3.07
C ILE A 285 -1.32 8.84 -3.66
N HIS A 286 -0.62 8.05 -2.83
CA HIS A 286 0.65 7.40 -3.17
C HIS A 286 0.47 5.97 -3.72
N LYS A 287 -0.76 5.56 -4.03
CA LYS A 287 -1.08 4.19 -4.50
C LYS A 287 -0.41 3.82 -5.83
N ASP A 288 0.04 4.80 -6.61
CA ASP A 288 0.69 4.59 -7.91
C ASP A 288 2.23 4.64 -7.82
N ARG A 289 2.79 4.55 -6.60
CA ARG A 289 4.23 4.35 -6.36
C ARG A 289 4.62 2.88 -6.43
N LEU A 290 5.89 2.64 -6.74
CA LEU A 290 6.53 1.33 -6.62
C LEU A 290 6.51 0.86 -5.17
N LEU A 291 6.29 -0.45 -4.98
CA LEU A 291 6.12 -1.06 -3.66
C LEU A 291 7.28 -0.72 -2.72
N PHE A 292 6.93 -0.20 -1.53
CA PHE A 292 7.85 0.14 -0.44
C PHE A 292 8.90 1.21 -0.79
N THR A 293 8.63 2.04 -1.80
CA THR A 293 9.50 3.15 -2.18
C THR A 293 8.71 4.45 -2.35
N THR A 294 9.43 5.57 -2.44
CA THR A 294 8.87 6.86 -2.87
C THR A 294 8.87 7.04 -4.39
N ASN A 295 9.37 6.05 -5.15
CA ASN A 295 9.55 6.14 -6.59
C ASN A 295 8.27 5.78 -7.32
N HIS A 296 8.10 6.34 -8.50
CA HIS A 296 7.05 5.94 -9.44
C HIS A 296 7.65 4.98 -10.48
N PRO A 297 6.84 4.05 -11.04
CA PRO A 297 7.31 3.25 -12.15
C PRO A 297 7.71 4.20 -13.27
N VAL A 298 8.89 3.99 -13.86
CA VAL A 298 9.24 4.61 -15.12
C VAL A 298 8.28 4.03 -16.16
N ARG A 299 7.13 4.69 -16.35
CA ARG A 299 6.15 4.26 -17.34
C ARG A 299 6.77 4.55 -18.70
N GLY A 300 7.34 3.50 -19.30
CA GLY A 300 7.78 3.52 -20.69
C GLY A 300 6.70 4.17 -21.55
N ILE A 301 7.12 5.20 -22.28
CA ILE A 301 6.28 6.00 -23.17
C ILE A 301 5.46 5.05 -24.05
N ARG A 302 4.12 5.17 -24.00
CA ARG A 302 3.23 4.43 -24.89
C ARG A 302 3.09 5.20 -26.21
N THR A 303 3.59 4.61 -27.30
CA THR A 303 3.30 5.08 -28.66
C THR A 303 1.86 4.71 -29.02
N LEU A 304 1.02 5.70 -29.33
CA LEU A 304 -0.28 5.50 -29.97
C LEU A 304 -0.12 5.53 -31.50
N PRO A 305 -0.96 4.81 -32.26
CA PRO A 305 -0.91 4.85 -33.72
C PRO A 305 -1.18 6.27 -34.23
N LEU A 306 -0.34 6.74 -35.16
CA LEU A 306 -0.60 7.95 -35.95
C LEU A 306 -1.97 7.78 -36.65
N THR A 307 -2.87 8.74 -36.44
CA THR A 307 -4.04 8.89 -37.31
C THR A 307 -3.63 9.71 -38.54
N GLU A 308 -4.41 9.62 -39.63
CA GLU A 308 -4.12 10.18 -40.97
C GLU A 308 -3.80 11.70 -41.02
N LYS A 309 -3.89 12.40 -39.89
CA LYS A 309 -3.35 13.75 -39.72
C LYS A 309 -2.08 13.63 -38.90
N GLU A 310 -0.95 13.90 -39.53
CA GLU A 310 0.43 13.98 -39.05
C GLU A 310 0.59 14.60 -37.65
N VAL A 311 0.18 13.89 -36.61
CA VAL A 311 0.25 14.34 -35.21
C VAL A 311 0.63 13.13 -34.37
N LEU A 312 1.80 13.21 -33.75
CA LEU A 312 2.28 12.26 -32.76
C LEU A 312 1.74 12.72 -31.39
N ILE A 313 0.92 11.89 -30.75
CA ILE A 313 0.43 12.17 -29.39
C ILE A 313 1.22 11.29 -28.42
N LEU A 314 2.09 11.91 -27.62
CA LEU A 314 2.88 11.25 -26.58
C LEU A 314 2.15 11.42 -25.25
N LYS A 315 1.57 10.33 -24.75
CA LYS A 315 0.95 10.32 -23.42
C LYS A 315 2.00 9.90 -22.39
N ILE A 316 2.60 10.90 -21.75
CA ILE A 316 3.56 10.68 -20.67
C ILE A 316 2.75 10.60 -19.36
N GLY A 317 3.02 9.59 -18.54
CA GLY A 317 2.31 9.39 -17.27
C GLY A 317 2.68 10.48 -16.24
N SER A 318 1.71 10.84 -15.39
CA SER A 318 1.83 11.70 -14.20
C SER A 318 2.99 11.26 -13.28
N ASP A 319 3.81 12.11 -12.67
CA ASP A 319 3.81 13.55 -12.40
C ASP A 319 5.29 14.02 -12.30
N ASP A 320 5.52 15.30 -12.62
CA ASP A 320 6.63 16.18 -12.19
C ASP A 320 7.88 16.38 -13.06
N ASP A 321 8.08 15.65 -14.17
CA ASP A 321 9.28 15.85 -15.03
C ASP A 321 8.98 16.37 -16.45
N VAL A 322 7.78 16.92 -16.70
CA VAL A 322 7.37 17.40 -18.04
C VAL A 322 6.76 18.80 -17.97
N ASP A 323 7.55 19.78 -18.34
CA ASP A 323 7.16 21.18 -18.53
C ASP A 323 7.22 21.60 -20.01
N GLU A 324 6.49 22.67 -20.33
CA GLU A 324 6.62 23.37 -21.63
C GLU A 324 8.08 23.78 -21.85
N GLY A 325 8.64 23.43 -23.01
CA GLY A 325 10.06 23.69 -23.30
C GLY A 325 11.03 22.56 -22.94
N ASN A 326 10.57 21.45 -22.35
CA ASN A 326 11.41 20.25 -22.22
C ASN A 326 11.71 19.62 -23.59
N THR A 327 12.91 19.05 -23.70
CA THR A 327 13.45 18.49 -24.92
C THR A 327 13.57 16.96 -24.82
N PHE A 328 13.10 16.29 -25.86
CA PHE A 328 12.98 14.84 -25.93
C PHE A 328 13.72 14.32 -27.16
N ILE A 329 14.43 13.22 -27.01
CA ILE A 329 15.05 12.48 -28.11
C ILE A 329 14.12 11.33 -28.49
N VAL A 330 13.71 11.28 -29.75
CA VAL A 330 12.98 10.16 -30.35
C VAL A 330 13.98 9.32 -31.14
N THR A 331 14.13 8.06 -30.76
CA THR A 331 14.97 7.09 -31.47
C THR A 331 14.07 6.17 -32.27
N ALA A 332 14.19 6.23 -33.60
CA ALA A 332 13.55 5.28 -34.49
C ALA A 332 14.16 3.88 -34.34
N SER A 333 13.42 2.83 -34.69
CA SER A 333 13.92 1.45 -34.74
C SER A 333 15.17 1.26 -35.62
N THR A 334 15.40 2.20 -36.54
CA THR A 334 16.59 2.27 -37.40
C THR A 334 17.82 2.84 -36.69
N GLY A 335 17.72 3.25 -35.43
CA GLY A 335 18.78 3.91 -34.66
C GLY A 335 18.93 5.40 -34.96
N ARG A 336 18.00 5.99 -35.72
CA ARG A 336 18.02 7.42 -36.05
C ARG A 336 17.37 8.21 -34.92
N GLU A 337 18.11 9.17 -34.38
CA GLU A 337 17.63 10.06 -33.31
C GLU A 337 17.12 11.38 -33.89
N SER A 338 16.06 11.91 -33.31
CA SER A 338 15.57 13.26 -33.57
C SER A 338 15.14 13.89 -32.27
N THR A 339 15.51 15.14 -32.08
CA THR A 339 15.14 15.91 -30.91
C THR A 339 13.88 16.72 -31.19
N PHE A 340 12.93 16.75 -30.26
CA PHE A 340 11.80 17.68 -30.31
C PHE A 340 11.62 18.37 -28.95
N THR A 341 11.16 19.61 -28.97
CA THR A 341 10.81 20.37 -27.78
C THR A 341 9.30 20.41 -27.64
N ALA A 342 8.78 20.12 -26.45
CA ALA A 342 7.34 20.12 -26.19
C ALA A 342 6.76 21.53 -26.42
N PRO A 343 5.89 21.73 -27.43
CA PRO A 343 5.36 23.06 -27.75
C PRO A 343 4.16 23.44 -26.87
N MET A 344 3.48 22.45 -26.26
CA MET A 344 2.35 22.63 -25.37
C MET A 344 2.12 21.34 -24.57
N VAL A 345 1.88 21.47 -23.27
CA VAL A 345 1.47 20.38 -22.37
C VAL A 345 -0.02 20.54 -22.10
N THR A 346 -0.84 19.52 -22.39
CA THR A 346 -2.29 19.57 -22.15
C THR A 346 -2.62 19.50 -20.65
N PRO A 347 -3.86 19.82 -20.22
CA PRO A 347 -4.26 19.70 -18.81
C PRO A 347 -4.14 18.29 -18.22
N ASP A 348 -4.16 17.25 -19.07
CA ASP A 348 -3.88 15.85 -18.70
C ASP A 348 -2.40 15.46 -18.85
N ARG A 349 -1.49 16.46 -18.95
CA ARG A 349 -0.03 16.32 -19.12
C ARG A 349 0.41 15.47 -20.32
N SER A 350 -0.41 15.43 -21.37
CA SER A 350 -0.05 14.83 -22.67
C SER A 350 0.72 15.84 -23.53
N ILE A 351 1.74 15.38 -24.25
CA ILE A 351 2.47 16.21 -25.22
C ILE A 351 1.90 15.98 -26.61
N LEU A 352 1.48 17.07 -27.26
CA LEU A 352 1.11 17.10 -28.67
C LEU A 352 2.35 17.49 -29.49
N ALA A 353 2.92 16.54 -30.24
CA ALA A 353 3.99 16.82 -31.18
C ALA A 353 3.46 16.68 -32.60
N SER A 354 3.34 17.80 -33.32
CA SER A 354 3.16 17.77 -34.78
C SER A 354 4.54 17.75 -35.44
N PRO A 355 4.89 16.74 -36.24
CA PRO A 355 6.08 16.81 -37.08
C PRO A 355 5.78 17.79 -38.21
N THR A 356 6.26 19.02 -38.12
CA THR A 356 6.28 19.94 -39.26
C THR A 356 7.71 20.14 -39.76
N PRO A 357 7.89 20.22 -41.09
CA PRO A 357 7.91 19.12 -42.03
C PRO A 357 9.35 18.58 -42.16
N GLY A 358 9.66 17.51 -41.45
CA GLY A 358 10.89 16.74 -41.61
C GLY A 358 10.57 15.35 -42.16
N PRO A 359 11.39 14.78 -43.06
CA PRO A 359 11.07 13.54 -43.77
C PRO A 359 11.27 12.36 -42.83
N PHE A 360 10.26 12.08 -42.01
CA PHE A 360 10.25 10.91 -41.16
C PHE A 360 8.96 10.14 -41.36
N ASP A 361 9.07 9.00 -42.03
CA ASP A 361 8.13 7.90 -41.85
C ASP A 361 8.40 7.32 -40.46
N VAL A 362 7.53 7.65 -39.50
CA VAL A 362 7.59 7.03 -38.17
C VAL A 362 7.09 5.60 -38.31
N LEU A 363 8.04 4.66 -38.38
CA LEU A 363 7.73 3.24 -38.40
C LEU A 363 7.12 2.83 -37.05
N LYS A 364 6.10 1.94 -37.10
CA LYS A 364 5.77 1.08 -35.96
C LYS A 364 7.10 0.56 -35.40
N GLU A 365 7.37 0.75 -34.10
CA GLU A 365 8.63 0.40 -33.38
C GLU A 365 9.59 1.57 -33.00
N SER A 366 9.14 2.83 -32.86
CA SER A 366 10.01 3.94 -32.37
C SER A 366 9.80 4.27 -30.87
N HIS A 367 10.87 4.69 -30.16
CA HIS A 367 10.88 5.04 -28.73
C HIS A 367 11.31 6.50 -28.50
N ALA A 368 11.01 7.10 -27.34
CA ALA A 368 11.47 8.44 -26.97
C ALA A 368 12.04 8.48 -25.53
N VAL A 369 12.96 9.40 -25.26
CA VAL A 369 13.68 9.59 -23.98
C VAL A 369 13.83 11.09 -23.70
N ILE A 370 13.81 11.51 -22.44
CA ILE A 370 14.04 12.92 -22.04
C ILE A 370 15.55 13.20 -22.07
N GLU A 371 15.95 14.32 -22.67
CA GLU A 371 17.35 14.73 -22.70
C GLU A 371 17.73 15.34 -21.33
N GLY A 372 18.52 14.62 -20.52
CA GLY A 372 19.01 15.12 -19.23
C GLY A 372 19.28 14.07 -18.15
N ASP A 373 18.68 12.89 -18.26
CA ASP A 373 18.84 11.82 -17.25
C ASP A 373 19.67 10.66 -17.84
N THR A 374 20.99 10.88 -17.90
CA THR A 374 21.94 9.91 -18.49
C THR A 374 22.64 9.09 -17.43
N ASN A 375 21.99 7.99 -17.01
CA ASN A 375 22.65 6.80 -16.48
C ASN A 375 21.93 5.54 -17.00
N MET A 376 22.32 5.12 -18.21
CA MET A 376 21.86 3.94 -18.99
C MET A 376 22.11 2.58 -18.27
N PRO A 377 21.40 1.46 -18.60
CA PRO A 377 20.92 1.09 -19.94
C PRO A 377 19.41 0.83 -20.09
N VAL A 378 18.91 1.21 -21.26
CA VAL A 378 17.61 0.81 -21.80
C VAL A 378 17.75 -0.58 -22.43
N GLU A 379 17.11 -1.61 -21.87
CA GLU A 379 16.56 -2.77 -22.60
C GLU A 379 15.41 -3.39 -21.77
N PRO A 380 14.29 -3.77 -22.41
CA PRO A 380 14.19 -5.18 -22.80
C PRO A 380 13.78 -5.41 -24.26
N VAL A 381 14.43 -6.43 -24.81
CA VAL A 381 14.29 -7.03 -26.12
C VAL A 381 12.98 -7.85 -26.26
N ARG A 382 12.33 -7.67 -27.43
CA ARG A 382 11.43 -8.54 -28.27
C ARG A 382 10.35 -9.42 -27.59
N LEU A 383 9.17 -9.62 -28.21
CA LEU A 383 8.97 -10.70 -29.20
C LEU A 383 7.64 -10.61 -30.01
N THR A 384 7.83 -10.69 -31.34
CA THR A 384 7.11 -11.31 -32.46
C THR A 384 5.66 -11.83 -32.39
N GLN A 385 4.95 -11.63 -33.52
CA GLN A 385 4.43 -12.76 -34.32
C GLN A 385 4.94 -12.69 -35.78
N LYS A 386 5.58 -13.78 -36.23
CA LYS A 386 5.79 -14.20 -37.63
C LYS A 386 4.60 -15.12 -37.97
N SER A 387 4.00 -15.22 -39.14
CA SER A 387 4.45 -14.95 -40.51
C SER A 387 3.24 -14.69 -41.42
N THR A 388 3.46 -13.92 -42.47
CA THR A 388 2.76 -14.07 -43.75
C THR A 388 2.98 -15.48 -44.31
N SER A 389 1.92 -16.11 -44.82
CA SER A 389 2.03 -17.15 -45.85
C SER A 389 0.84 -17.12 -46.80
N GLN A 390 1.16 -16.76 -48.05
CA GLN A 390 0.57 -17.18 -49.35
C GLN A 390 -0.93 -16.87 -49.57
N ALA A 391 -1.36 -16.22 -50.64
CA ALA A 391 -0.76 -15.83 -51.92
C ALA A 391 -1.41 -14.52 -52.40
#